data_AF-A0A5B0MHW3-F1
#
_entry.id   AF-A0A5B0MHW3-F1
#
_cell.length_a   1.000
_cell.length_b   1.000
_cell.length_c   1.000
_cell.angle_alpha   90.00
_cell.angle_beta   90.00
_cell.angle_gamma   90.00
#
_symmetry.space_group_name_H-M   'P 1'
#
loop_
_entity.id
_entity.type
_entity.pdbx_description
1 polymer ?
#
loop_
_entity_poly.entity_id
_entity_poly.type
_entity_poly.pdbx_seq_one_letter_code
_entity_poly.pdbx_strand_id
1 'polypeptide(L)'
;MEFSLIPGHSLGTIELGSLLWNVLSILRAEQATFKHVQICWEAGKPATGYLLLSITSPPTRLLFEGVDQRLLLIEAHQSPSHERNIGNSPSLGEWVHYQNQPISHAVGPNEPGVTLRVIHRLFGPTYPPAPHTSHHNEMVVSYPGVTFSFSHEVLSRIILSVQPTGEECKEDEGESVQLTEAYFKPRMPKYMSSIDGDLKSAKIKLGRVDLEESTSITFSFHSSSPNREIADVKVTIGSSTSEDILCEFGAPLRTFWKEDVGI
;
A
#
# COMPACT_ATOMS: atom_id res chain seq x y z
N MET A 1 3.70 19.51 3.84
CA MET A 1 3.07 18.17 3.83
C MET A 1 4.21 17.19 3.73
N GLU A 2 4.27 16.23 4.64
CA GLU A 2 5.44 15.39 4.85
C GLU A 2 4.97 13.95 4.87
N PHE A 3 5.43 13.16 3.89
CA PHE A 3 5.08 11.75 3.76
C PHE A 3 6.33 10.90 3.98
N SER A 4 6.38 10.20 5.11
CA SER A 4 7.47 9.27 5.42
C SER A 4 7.43 8.07 4.49
N LEU A 5 8.51 7.86 3.76
CA LEU A 5 8.76 6.72 2.88
C LEU A 5 9.33 5.56 3.70
N ILE A 6 8.61 4.45 3.73
CA ILE A 6 9.08 3.17 4.26
C ILE A 6 9.15 2.19 3.08
N PRO A 7 10.36 1.88 2.56
CA PRO A 7 10.53 0.99 1.41
C PRO A 7 9.81 -0.35 1.60
N GLY A 8 9.05 -0.76 0.59
CA GLY A 8 8.29 -2.01 0.58
C GLY A 8 7.07 -2.03 1.50
N HIS A 9 6.72 -0.91 2.13
CA HIS A 9 5.64 -0.87 3.10
C HIS A 9 4.66 0.29 2.86
N SER A 10 5.09 1.55 3.00
CA SER A 10 4.13 2.66 3.01
C SER A 10 4.72 4.01 2.59
N LEU A 11 3.81 4.90 2.19
CA LEU A 11 4.08 6.32 2.00
C LEU A 11 3.13 7.13 2.90
N GLY A 12 3.65 7.59 4.04
CA GLY A 12 2.84 8.17 5.10
C GLY A 12 1.84 7.15 5.66
N THR A 13 0.55 7.52 5.68
CA THR A 13 -0.56 6.69 6.20
C THR A 13 -1.08 5.65 5.19
N ILE A 14 -0.59 5.67 3.95
CA ILE A 14 -1.03 4.77 2.88
C ILE A 14 -0.06 3.59 2.79
N GLU A 15 -0.55 2.40 3.10
CA GLU A 15 0.27 1.17 3.20
C GLU A 15 -0.07 0.18 2.09
N LEU A 16 0.96 -0.43 1.49
CA LEU A 16 0.81 -1.56 0.57
C LEU A 16 0.03 -2.69 1.25
N GLY A 17 -0.86 -3.36 0.51
CA GLY A 17 -1.76 -4.36 1.07
C GLY A 17 -3.10 -3.81 1.57
N SER A 18 -3.19 -2.51 1.86
CA SER A 18 -4.41 -1.87 2.37
C SER A 18 -5.59 -2.04 1.39
N LEU A 19 -6.77 -2.30 1.94
CA LEU A 19 -8.01 -2.30 1.17
C LEU A 19 -8.31 -0.91 0.60
N LEU A 20 -8.88 -0.87 -0.61
CA LEU A 20 -9.37 0.36 -1.24
C LEU A 20 -10.28 1.15 -0.29
N TRP A 21 -11.13 0.47 0.47
CA TRP A 21 -11.99 1.09 1.46
C TRP A 21 -11.21 1.86 2.54
N ASN A 22 -10.13 1.28 3.08
CA ASN A 22 -9.32 1.90 4.12
C ASN A 22 -8.62 3.15 3.58
N VAL A 23 -8.04 3.04 2.38
CA VAL A 23 -7.41 4.18 1.70
C VAL A 23 -8.42 5.28 1.42
N LEU A 24 -9.60 4.96 0.88
CA LEU A 24 -10.65 5.96 0.65
C LEU A 24 -11.13 6.61 1.96
N SER A 25 -11.12 5.88 3.06
CA SER A 25 -11.48 6.43 4.38
C SER A 25 -10.43 7.43 4.86
N ILE A 26 -9.13 7.14 4.71
CA ILE A 26 -8.03 8.08 4.96
C ILE A 26 -8.17 9.33 4.10
N LEU A 27 -8.36 9.16 2.78
CA LEU A 27 -8.50 10.29 1.84
C LEU A 27 -9.71 11.18 2.17
N ARG A 28 -10.82 10.59 2.63
CA ARG A 28 -12.02 11.33 3.07
C ARG A 28 -11.83 12.02 4.42
N ALA A 29 -11.05 11.45 5.33
CA ALA A 29 -10.74 12.07 6.62
C ALA A 29 -9.79 13.27 6.45
N GLU A 30 -8.86 13.17 5.49
CA GLU A 30 -7.82 14.17 5.25
C GLU A 30 -8.06 14.99 3.96
N GLN A 31 -9.30 15.45 3.74
CA GLN A 31 -9.65 16.25 2.55
C GLN A 31 -8.86 17.56 2.39
N ALA A 32 -8.33 18.11 3.50
CA ALA A 32 -7.45 19.27 3.45
C ALA A 32 -6.10 18.94 2.80
N THR A 33 -5.64 17.70 2.98
CA THR A 33 -4.37 17.17 2.45
C THR A 33 -4.55 16.70 1.01
N PHE A 34 -5.52 15.82 0.78
CA PHE A 34 -5.72 15.15 -0.50
C PHE A 34 -6.78 15.86 -1.32
N LYS A 35 -6.34 16.70 -2.26
CA LYS A 35 -7.24 17.42 -3.15
C LYS A 35 -7.45 16.65 -4.45
N HIS A 36 -8.71 16.57 -4.86
CA HIS A 36 -9.17 15.95 -6.11
C HIS A 36 -8.67 14.51 -6.30
N VAL A 37 -9.55 13.57 -5.96
CA VAL A 37 -9.32 12.13 -6.07
C VAL A 37 -10.19 11.60 -7.20
N GLN A 38 -9.57 10.95 -8.17
CA GLN A 38 -10.26 10.28 -9.27
C GLN A 38 -10.02 8.77 -9.19
N ILE A 39 -11.08 7.99 -9.33
CA ILE A 39 -11.02 6.52 -9.43
C ILE A 39 -11.30 6.15 -10.88
N CYS A 40 -10.39 5.36 -11.45
CA CYS A 40 -10.49 4.81 -12.80
C CYS A 40 -10.49 3.28 -12.70
N TRP A 41 -11.29 2.63 -13.54
CA TRP A 41 -11.39 1.17 -13.61
C TRP A 41 -11.43 0.70 -15.05
N GLU A 42 -11.10 -0.56 -15.29
CA GLU A 42 -11.16 -1.17 -16.60
C GLU A 42 -12.62 -1.49 -16.98
N ALA A 43 -13.17 -0.82 -17.99
CA ALA A 43 -14.57 -1.01 -18.41
C ALA A 43 -14.87 -2.44 -18.91
N GLY A 44 -13.88 -3.14 -19.47
CA GLY A 44 -14.04 -4.53 -19.93
C GLY A 44 -14.04 -5.56 -18.81
N LYS A 45 -13.51 -5.21 -17.63
CA LYS A 45 -13.40 -6.09 -16.45
C LYS A 45 -13.66 -5.30 -15.16
N PRO A 46 -14.86 -4.73 -14.98
CA PRO A 46 -15.10 -3.77 -13.89
C PRO A 46 -14.99 -4.39 -12.49
N ALA A 47 -15.18 -5.71 -12.36
CA ALA A 47 -15.10 -6.42 -11.08
C ALA A 47 -13.75 -7.15 -10.84
N THR A 48 -12.95 -7.35 -11.89
CA THR A 48 -11.74 -8.20 -11.81
C THR A 48 -10.48 -7.52 -12.33
N GLY A 49 -10.61 -6.43 -13.09
CA GLY A 49 -9.51 -5.62 -13.57
C GLY A 49 -8.99 -4.68 -12.49
N TYR A 50 -7.79 -4.14 -12.71
CA TYR A 50 -7.15 -3.22 -11.77
C TYR A 50 -7.94 -1.93 -11.61
N LEU A 51 -7.83 -1.34 -10.42
CA LEU A 51 -8.39 -0.03 -10.11
C LEU A 51 -7.22 0.96 -9.92
N LEU A 52 -7.30 2.10 -10.58
CA LEU A 52 -6.32 3.16 -10.47
C LEU A 52 -6.95 4.36 -9.77
N LEU A 53 -6.38 4.76 -8.64
CA LEU A 53 -6.76 5.97 -7.93
C LEU A 53 -5.69 7.03 -8.17
N SER A 54 -6.10 8.15 -8.79
CA SER A 54 -5.23 9.29 -9.10
C SER A 54 -5.54 10.46 -8.19
N ILE A 55 -4.50 10.98 -7.53
CA ILE A 55 -4.55 12.11 -6.59
C ILE A 55 -3.71 13.24 -7.17
N THR A 56 -4.24 14.47 -7.17
CA THR A 56 -3.53 15.62 -7.75
C THR A 56 -2.62 16.35 -6.77
N SER A 57 -2.95 16.34 -5.47
CA SER A 57 -2.19 17.02 -4.43
C SER A 57 -2.17 16.19 -3.15
N PRO A 58 -1.01 15.65 -2.73
CA PRO A 58 0.20 15.53 -3.53
C PRO A 58 -0.03 14.63 -4.78
N PRO A 59 0.74 14.80 -5.87
CA PRO A 59 0.59 13.96 -7.05
C PRO A 59 0.99 12.51 -6.76
N THR A 60 -0.01 11.65 -6.61
CA THR A 60 0.14 10.24 -6.23
C THR A 60 -0.81 9.37 -7.04
N ARG A 61 -0.35 8.21 -7.48
CA ARG A 61 -1.16 7.17 -8.10
C ARG A 61 -1.11 5.91 -7.25
N LEU A 62 -2.26 5.31 -7.02
CA LEU A 62 -2.43 4.10 -6.23
C LEU A 62 -3.06 3.05 -7.12
N LEU A 63 -2.39 1.90 -7.29
CA LEU A 63 -2.88 0.79 -8.08
C LEU A 63 -3.41 -0.30 -7.16
N PHE A 64 -4.67 -0.67 -7.31
CA PHE A 64 -5.30 -1.74 -6.56
C PHE A 64 -5.59 -2.93 -7.47
N GLU A 65 -5.49 -4.12 -6.89
CA GLU A 65 -6.01 -5.34 -7.49
C GLU A 65 -7.54 -5.25 -7.71
N GLY A 66 -8.07 -5.98 -8.70
CA GLY A 66 -9.50 -5.98 -8.97
C GLY A 66 -10.33 -6.75 -7.93
N VAL A 67 -9.95 -8.01 -7.66
CA VAL A 67 -10.79 -8.94 -6.89
C VAL A 67 -10.79 -8.60 -5.40
N ASP A 68 -9.61 -8.53 -4.79
CA ASP A 68 -9.48 -8.26 -3.35
C ASP A 68 -9.34 -6.77 -3.02
N GLN A 69 -9.27 -5.91 -4.06
CA GLN A 69 -9.16 -4.46 -3.92
C GLN A 69 -8.04 -4.02 -2.98
N ARG A 70 -6.93 -4.74 -2.98
CA ARG A 70 -5.75 -4.42 -2.16
C ARG A 70 -4.75 -3.58 -2.92
N LEU A 71 -4.11 -2.66 -2.21
CA LEU A 71 -3.12 -1.74 -2.77
C LEU A 71 -1.84 -2.48 -3.16
N LEU A 72 -1.52 -2.52 -4.44
CA LEU A 72 -0.35 -3.21 -4.99
C LEU A 72 0.85 -2.30 -5.19
N LEU A 73 0.60 -1.04 -5.51
CA LEU A 73 1.64 -0.08 -5.89
C LEU A 73 1.24 1.34 -5.51
N ILE A 74 2.22 2.09 -4.99
CA ILE A 74 2.13 3.51 -4.67
C ILE A 74 3.17 4.23 -5.53
N GLU A 75 2.73 5.07 -6.45
CA GLU A 75 3.59 5.93 -7.27
C GLU A 75 3.41 7.39 -6.84
N ALA A 76 4.43 7.94 -6.20
CA ALA A 76 4.59 9.38 -6.01
C ALA A 76 5.36 9.94 -7.21
N HIS A 77 4.83 10.98 -7.85
CA HIS A 77 5.45 11.53 -9.05
C HIS A 77 5.51 13.06 -9.02
N GLN A 78 6.44 13.62 -9.78
CA GLN A 78 6.46 15.05 -10.03
C GLN A 78 5.41 15.40 -11.09
N SER A 79 4.61 16.43 -10.84
CA SER A 79 3.64 16.92 -11.82
C SER A 79 4.36 17.35 -13.11
N PRO A 80 3.90 16.92 -14.31
CA PRO A 80 4.55 17.25 -15.56
C PRO A 80 4.51 18.76 -15.80
N SER A 81 5.70 19.32 -15.92
CA SER A 81 6.01 20.75 -15.91
C SER A 81 5.55 21.59 -17.12
N HIS A 82 4.40 21.32 -17.72
CA HIS A 82 3.77 22.25 -18.69
C HIS A 82 3.09 23.45 -18.00
N GLU A 83 2.86 23.38 -16.69
CA GLU A 83 2.32 24.47 -15.87
C GLU A 83 3.39 25.07 -14.93
N ARG A 84 4.66 25.11 -15.35
CA ARG A 84 5.76 25.71 -14.58
C ARG A 84 5.64 27.23 -14.34
N ASN A 85 4.50 27.84 -14.69
CA ASN A 85 4.24 29.26 -14.57
C ASN A 85 3.20 29.64 -13.50
N ILE A 86 2.69 28.71 -12.69
CA ILE A 86 1.77 29.07 -11.59
C ILE A 86 2.15 28.32 -10.30
N GLY A 87 3.10 28.88 -9.56
CA GLY A 87 3.21 28.75 -8.09
C GLY A 87 3.82 27.48 -7.49
N ASN A 88 5.00 27.61 -6.84
CA ASN A 88 5.45 26.95 -5.60
C ASN A 88 5.00 25.49 -5.30
N SER A 89 4.86 24.59 -6.26
CA SER A 89 4.65 23.18 -5.96
C SER A 89 5.98 22.58 -5.46
N PRO A 90 6.04 22.00 -4.24
CA PRO A 90 7.27 21.41 -3.73
C PRO A 90 7.72 20.26 -4.63
N SER A 91 9.02 20.16 -4.87
CA SER A 91 9.63 19.05 -5.59
C SER A 91 9.40 17.73 -4.85
N LEU A 92 9.44 16.61 -5.57
CA LEU A 92 9.18 15.28 -5.01
C LEU A 92 10.04 14.98 -3.77
N GLY A 93 11.31 15.40 -3.78
CA GLY A 93 12.23 15.21 -2.66
C GLY A 93 11.95 16.08 -1.43
N GLU A 94 11.16 17.15 -1.54
CA GLU A 94 10.86 18.05 -0.41
C GLU A 94 9.70 17.52 0.45
N TRP A 95 8.71 16.87 -0.16
CA TRP A 95 7.53 16.37 0.56
C TRP A 95 7.58 14.87 0.85
N VAL A 96 8.47 14.11 0.19
CA VAL A 96 8.78 12.73 0.55
C VAL A 96 9.99 12.69 1.47
N HIS A 97 9.80 12.09 2.65
CA HIS A 97 10.81 12.04 3.71
C HIS A 97 11.34 10.62 3.86
N TYR A 98 12.65 10.48 4.04
CA TYR A 98 13.28 9.22 4.39
C TYR A 98 14.04 9.40 5.71
N GLN A 99 13.87 8.49 6.66
CA GLN A 99 14.44 8.61 8.01
C GLN A 99 14.13 9.97 8.69
N ASN A 100 12.87 10.42 8.59
CA ASN A 100 12.37 11.69 9.15
C ASN A 100 13.08 12.95 8.62
N GLN A 101 13.65 12.89 7.41
CA GLN A 101 14.24 14.03 6.73
C GLN A 101 13.77 14.08 5.27
N PRO A 102 13.54 15.26 4.69
CA PRO A 102 13.29 15.39 3.26
C PRO A 102 14.42 14.75 2.46
N ILE A 103 14.11 14.00 1.42
CA ILE A 103 15.13 13.43 0.52
C ILE A 103 15.97 14.55 -0.11
N SER A 104 15.36 15.71 -0.37
CA SER A 104 16.05 16.91 -0.87
C SER A 104 17.10 17.47 0.09
N HIS A 105 17.05 17.17 1.38
CA HIS A 105 18.05 17.62 2.35
C HIS A 105 19.42 16.97 2.10
N ALA A 106 19.42 15.78 1.49
CA ALA A 106 20.62 15.12 1.03
C ALA A 106 21.03 15.60 -0.38
N VAL A 107 20.67 16.79 -0.83
CA VAL A 107 21.20 17.37 -2.08
C VAL A 107 22.42 18.23 -1.76
N GLY A 108 23.54 17.95 -2.42
CA GLY A 108 24.76 18.74 -2.27
C GLY A 108 24.69 20.11 -2.96
N PRO A 109 25.57 21.06 -2.61
CA PRO A 109 25.52 22.45 -3.11
C PRO A 109 25.69 22.59 -4.64
N ASN A 110 26.21 21.57 -5.32
CA ASN A 110 26.45 21.57 -6.77
C ASN A 110 25.54 20.59 -7.53
N GLU A 111 24.53 20.00 -6.88
CA GLU A 111 23.63 19.03 -7.50
C GLU A 111 22.36 19.71 -8.01
N PRO A 112 21.87 19.34 -9.22
CA PRO A 112 20.69 19.96 -9.83
C PRO A 112 19.37 19.59 -9.15
N GLY A 113 19.40 18.70 -8.16
CA GLY A 113 18.25 18.15 -7.45
C GLY A 113 18.59 16.80 -6.81
N VAL A 114 17.57 16.00 -6.53
CA VAL A 114 17.78 14.61 -6.05
C VAL A 114 18.27 13.76 -7.22
N THR A 115 19.57 13.48 -7.26
CA THR A 115 20.21 12.64 -8.29
C THR A 115 20.35 11.18 -7.83
N LEU A 116 20.79 10.30 -8.74
CA LEU A 116 21.15 8.93 -8.38
C LEU A 116 22.21 8.88 -7.26
N ARG A 117 23.18 9.80 -7.26
CA ARG A 117 24.21 9.88 -6.21
C ARG A 117 23.62 10.17 -4.83
N VAL A 118 22.60 11.02 -4.78
CA VAL A 118 21.85 11.32 -3.55
C VAL A 118 21.15 10.06 -3.05
N ILE A 119 20.49 9.32 -3.95
CA ILE A 119 19.83 8.05 -3.59
C ILE A 119 20.83 7.02 -3.08
N HIS A 120 22.00 6.87 -3.73
CA HIS A 120 23.06 5.96 -3.25
C HIS A 120 23.59 6.34 -1.88
N ARG A 121 23.64 7.63 -1.55
CA ARG A 121 24.05 8.08 -0.22
C ARG A 121 23.01 7.76 0.85
N LEU A 122 21.72 7.86 0.53
CA LEU A 122 20.62 7.62 1.46
C LEU A 122 20.31 6.14 1.66
N PHE A 123 20.22 5.38 0.56
CA PHE A 123 19.77 3.98 0.56
C PHE A 123 20.93 2.98 0.44
N GLY A 124 22.14 3.43 0.13
CA GLY A 124 23.28 2.56 -0.11
C GLY A 124 23.26 1.96 -1.53
N PRO A 125 23.82 0.74 -1.72
CA PRO A 125 23.89 0.12 -3.03
C PRO A 125 22.50 -0.21 -3.57
N THR A 126 22.26 0.13 -4.84
CA THR A 126 21.03 -0.18 -5.57
C THR A 126 21.30 -1.22 -6.65
N TYR A 127 20.23 -1.77 -7.22
CA TYR A 127 20.34 -2.57 -8.44
C TYR A 127 20.79 -1.70 -9.63
N PRO A 128 21.39 -2.32 -10.66
CA PRO A 128 21.82 -1.60 -11.87
C PRO A 128 20.65 -0.81 -12.49
N PRO A 129 20.90 0.43 -12.97
CA PRO A 129 19.87 1.20 -13.66
C PRO A 129 19.33 0.47 -14.90
N ALA A 130 18.03 0.58 -15.13
CA ALA A 130 17.33 0.04 -16.29
C ALA A 130 16.41 1.10 -16.91
N PRO A 131 16.04 1.00 -18.19
CA PRO A 131 15.05 1.89 -18.78
C PRO A 131 13.67 1.68 -18.14
N HIS A 132 12.90 2.75 -17.95
CA HIS A 132 11.52 2.62 -17.47
C HIS A 132 10.65 1.98 -18.55
N THR A 133 9.85 0.98 -18.18
CA THR A 133 9.00 0.21 -19.10
C THR A 133 7.96 1.06 -19.83
N SER A 134 7.23 1.92 -19.10
CA SER A 134 6.20 2.82 -19.66
C SER A 134 6.70 4.21 -20.06
N HIS A 135 7.85 4.66 -19.56
CA HIS A 135 8.37 6.02 -19.75
C HIS A 135 9.77 5.99 -20.38
N HIS A 136 9.87 5.82 -21.70
CA HIS A 136 11.14 5.60 -22.40
C HIS A 136 12.24 6.67 -22.19
N ASN A 137 11.87 7.89 -21.75
CA ASN A 137 12.82 8.96 -21.44
C ASN A 137 13.31 8.95 -19.98
N GLU A 138 12.92 7.95 -19.20
CA GLU A 138 13.27 7.84 -17.78
C GLU A 138 14.08 6.58 -17.50
N MET A 139 15.02 6.71 -16.57
CA MET A 139 15.84 5.62 -16.07
C MET A 139 15.38 5.27 -14.66
N VAL A 140 15.17 3.98 -14.41
CA VAL A 140 14.77 3.47 -13.10
C VAL A 140 15.95 2.82 -12.38
N VAL A 141 15.97 3.00 -11.07
CA VAL A 141 16.93 2.36 -10.16
C VAL A 141 16.17 1.79 -8.99
N SER A 142 16.34 0.49 -8.74
CA SER A 142 15.61 -0.21 -7.69
C SER A 142 16.44 -0.41 -6.43
N TYR A 143 15.78 -0.33 -5.29
CA TYR A 143 16.22 -0.74 -3.95
C TYR A 143 15.15 -1.70 -3.40
N PRO A 144 15.45 -2.62 -2.46
CA PRO A 144 14.43 -3.47 -1.86
C PRO A 144 13.17 -2.71 -1.43
N GLY A 145 12.04 -3.02 -2.09
CA GLY A 145 10.73 -2.41 -1.82
C GLY A 145 10.48 -1.00 -2.39
N VAL A 146 11.42 -0.38 -3.11
CA VAL A 146 11.21 0.94 -3.74
C VAL A 146 12.03 1.11 -5.01
N THR A 147 11.43 1.70 -6.03
CA THR A 147 12.09 2.07 -7.28
C THR A 147 12.05 3.57 -7.48
N PHE A 148 13.18 4.15 -7.85
CA PHE A 148 13.34 5.57 -8.15
C PHE A 148 13.44 5.74 -9.65
N SER A 149 12.63 6.63 -10.22
CA SER A 149 12.72 7.03 -11.62
C SER A 149 13.38 8.39 -11.75
N PHE A 150 14.25 8.54 -12.75
CA PHE A 150 14.98 9.77 -13.03
C PHE A 150 14.69 10.23 -14.44
N SER A 151 14.34 11.51 -14.58
CA SER A 151 14.20 12.21 -15.85
C SER A 151 15.25 13.33 -15.89
N HIS A 152 16.08 13.38 -16.94
CA HIS A 152 17.18 14.34 -17.05
C HIS A 152 18.08 14.37 -15.79
N GLU A 153 18.43 13.20 -15.25
CA GLU A 153 19.28 13.03 -14.05
C GLU A 153 18.69 13.51 -12.71
N VAL A 154 17.42 13.93 -12.70
CA VAL A 154 16.71 14.38 -11.49
C VAL A 154 15.53 13.45 -11.21
N LEU A 155 15.30 13.15 -9.93
CA LEU A 155 14.22 12.30 -9.46
C LEU A 155 12.86 12.79 -9.97
N SER A 156 12.19 11.96 -10.76
CA SER A 156 10.85 12.20 -11.31
C SER A 156 9.77 11.41 -10.58
N ARG A 157 10.07 10.19 -10.11
CA ARG A 157 9.09 9.29 -9.47
C ARG A 157 9.72 8.45 -8.37
N ILE A 158 8.91 8.12 -7.37
CA ILE A 158 9.17 7.12 -6.34
C ILE A 158 8.03 6.11 -6.42
N ILE A 159 8.37 4.85 -6.68
CA ILE A 159 7.42 3.77 -6.88
C ILE A 159 7.65 2.73 -5.78
N LEU A 160 6.71 2.59 -4.87
CA LEU A 160 6.69 1.49 -3.91
C LEU A 160 5.89 0.36 -4.51
N SER A 161 6.45 -0.84 -4.48
CA SER A 161 5.78 -2.07 -4.87
C SER A 161 6.15 -3.16 -3.88
N VAL A 162 5.25 -4.12 -3.70
CA VAL A 162 5.60 -5.31 -2.91
C VAL A 162 6.71 -6.06 -3.63
N GLN A 163 7.76 -6.41 -2.89
CA GLN A 163 8.88 -7.13 -3.47
C GLN A 163 8.47 -8.60 -3.65
N PRO A 164 8.58 -9.18 -4.87
CA PRO A 164 8.26 -10.58 -5.07
C PRO A 164 9.24 -11.43 -4.25
N THR A 165 8.68 -12.26 -3.35
CA THR A 165 9.49 -13.19 -2.55
C THR A 165 9.95 -14.32 -3.46
N GLY A 166 11.21 -14.75 -3.37
CA GLY A 166 11.87 -15.65 -4.34
C GLY A 166 11.23 -17.03 -4.58
N GLU A 167 10.20 -17.40 -3.81
CA GLU A 167 9.39 -18.60 -4.06
C GLU A 167 8.35 -18.39 -5.19
N GLU A 168 7.86 -17.16 -5.38
CA GLU A 168 6.83 -16.82 -6.38
C GLU A 168 7.41 -16.72 -7.80
N CYS A 169 8.72 -16.51 -7.93
CA CYS A 169 9.43 -16.55 -9.22
C CYS A 169 9.53 -17.97 -9.81
N LYS A 170 9.13 -19.01 -9.08
CA LYS A 170 9.24 -20.42 -9.51
C LYS A 170 7.92 -21.04 -9.97
N GLU A 171 6.77 -20.42 -9.70
CA GLU A 171 5.46 -21.01 -10.00
C GLU A 171 4.89 -20.61 -11.35
N ASP A 172 5.31 -19.47 -11.93
CA ASP A 172 5.06 -19.18 -13.34
C ASP A 172 6.20 -19.79 -14.17
N GLU A 173 5.96 -20.98 -14.74
CA GLU A 173 6.82 -21.57 -15.76
C GLU A 173 7.01 -20.59 -16.94
N GLY A 174 8.08 -19.79 -16.91
CA GLY A 174 8.60 -19.08 -18.09
C GLY A 174 8.90 -17.59 -17.94
N GLU A 175 8.50 -16.90 -16.86
CA GLU A 175 8.74 -15.46 -16.73
C GLU A 175 9.43 -15.12 -15.40
N SER A 176 10.77 -15.21 -15.39
CA SER A 176 11.58 -14.67 -14.29
C SER A 176 11.46 -13.15 -14.31
N VAL A 177 10.59 -12.60 -13.44
CA VAL A 177 10.52 -11.14 -13.24
C VAL A 177 11.87 -10.70 -12.69
N GLN A 178 12.65 -9.98 -13.48
CA GLN A 178 13.87 -9.35 -12.98
C GLN A 178 13.47 -8.37 -11.88
N LEU A 179 14.23 -8.32 -10.78
CA LEU A 179 13.85 -7.52 -9.62
C LEU A 179 13.69 -6.03 -9.96
N THR A 180 14.43 -5.55 -10.95
CA THR A 180 14.32 -4.18 -11.49
C THR A 180 13.00 -3.92 -12.22
N GLU A 181 12.26 -4.96 -12.62
CA GLU A 181 10.96 -4.87 -13.29
C GLU A 181 9.78 -5.23 -12.37
N ALA A 182 10.04 -5.52 -11.08
CA ALA A 182 9.01 -5.91 -10.13
C ALA A 182 7.88 -4.86 -9.99
N TYR A 183 8.20 -3.57 -10.17
CA TYR A 183 7.20 -2.50 -10.16
C TYR A 183 6.26 -2.53 -11.37
N PHE A 184 6.65 -3.18 -12.48
CA PHE A 184 5.86 -3.23 -13.71
C PHE A 184 4.78 -4.31 -13.66
N LYS A 185 5.02 -5.38 -12.91
CA LYS A 185 4.05 -6.45 -12.63
C LYS A 185 3.91 -6.64 -11.12
N PRO A 186 3.39 -5.65 -10.39
CA PRO A 186 3.25 -5.77 -8.94
C PRO A 186 2.23 -6.87 -8.65
N ARG A 187 2.61 -7.84 -7.83
CA ARG A 187 1.74 -8.90 -7.35
C ARG A 187 1.72 -8.87 -5.84
N MET A 188 0.55 -9.10 -5.26
CA MET A 188 0.46 -9.31 -3.83
C MET A 188 1.09 -10.67 -3.50
N PRO A 189 1.96 -10.76 -2.49
CA PRO A 189 2.45 -12.04 -2.03
C PRO A 189 1.28 -12.92 -1.61
N LYS A 190 1.34 -14.22 -1.93
CA LYS A 190 0.28 -15.20 -1.62
C LYS A 190 -0.14 -15.23 -0.16
N TYR A 191 0.72 -14.76 0.75
CA TYR A 191 0.53 -14.78 2.20
C TYR A 191 0.37 -13.39 2.84
N MET A 192 0.43 -12.29 2.09
CA MET A 192 0.10 -10.96 2.66
C MET A 192 -1.40 -10.86 2.98
N SER A 193 -2.25 -11.60 2.25
CA SER A 193 -3.66 -11.80 2.58
C SER A 193 -3.88 -12.46 3.94
N SER A 194 -2.89 -13.23 4.44
CA SER A 194 -2.95 -13.87 5.77
C SER A 194 -2.50 -12.95 6.91
N ILE A 195 -1.73 -11.89 6.63
CA ILE A 195 -1.36 -10.87 7.63
C ILE A 195 -2.57 -10.02 8.05
N ASP A 196 -3.54 -9.88 7.15
CA ASP A 196 -4.70 -9.00 7.31
C ASP A 196 -6.03 -9.78 7.22
N GLY A 197 -5.99 -11.07 7.56
CA GLY A 197 -7.18 -11.90 7.80
C GLY A 197 -8.01 -12.25 6.56
N ASP A 198 -7.45 -12.92 5.56
CA ASP A 198 -8.27 -13.62 4.56
C ASP A 198 -9.10 -14.72 5.22
N LEU A 199 -10.37 -14.41 5.48
CA LEU A 199 -11.35 -15.30 6.10
C LEU A 199 -11.54 -16.60 5.30
N LYS A 200 -11.24 -16.63 4.00
CA LYS A 200 -11.33 -17.85 3.17
C LYS A 200 -10.21 -18.84 3.49
N SER A 201 -9.05 -18.33 3.92
CA SER A 201 -7.93 -19.13 4.41
C SER A 201 -8.04 -19.47 5.90
N ALA A 202 -8.87 -18.72 6.64
CA ALA A 202 -9.15 -18.96 8.05
C ALA A 202 -9.95 -20.27 8.24
N LYS A 203 -9.25 -21.37 8.45
CA LYS A 203 -9.87 -22.61 8.94
C LYS A 203 -10.07 -22.51 10.44
N ILE A 204 -11.26 -22.10 10.87
CA ILE A 204 -11.68 -22.28 12.26
C ILE A 204 -11.91 -23.77 12.48
N LYS A 205 -10.94 -24.43 13.13
CA LYS A 205 -11.14 -25.78 13.64
C LYS A 205 -12.09 -25.67 14.83
N LEU A 206 -13.38 -25.89 14.57
CA LEU A 206 -14.33 -26.14 15.64
C LEU A 206 -13.87 -27.41 16.37
N GLY A 207 -13.81 -27.35 17.70
CA GLY A 207 -13.43 -28.50 18.52
C GLY A 207 -14.29 -29.71 18.15
N ARG A 208 -13.69 -30.90 18.13
CA ARG A 208 -14.46 -32.13 17.97
C ARG A 208 -15.54 -32.19 19.06
N VAL A 209 -16.72 -32.66 18.68
CA VAL A 209 -17.89 -32.88 19.54
C VAL A 209 -17.57 -33.76 20.77
N ASP A 210 -16.42 -34.44 20.76
CA ASP A 210 -16.04 -35.47 21.72
C ASP A 210 -15.21 -34.94 22.92
N LEU A 211 -14.93 -33.64 22.98
CA LEU A 211 -14.23 -32.98 24.11
C LEU A 211 -15.18 -31.98 24.79
N GLU A 212 -15.34 -32.10 26.11
CA GLU A 212 -16.16 -31.21 26.98
C GLU A 212 -15.69 -29.74 27.01
N GLU A 213 -14.74 -29.34 26.16
CA GLU A 213 -14.18 -28.00 26.13
C GLU A 213 -14.90 -27.11 25.13
N SER A 214 -15.47 -26.01 25.62
CA SER A 214 -16.14 -25.00 24.80
C SER A 214 -15.18 -24.41 23.75
N THR A 215 -15.57 -24.45 22.48
CA THR A 215 -14.79 -23.83 21.39
C THR A 215 -14.76 -22.32 21.57
N SER A 216 -13.58 -21.72 21.64
CA SER A 216 -13.42 -20.27 21.78
C SER A 216 -12.48 -19.70 20.71
N ILE A 217 -12.75 -18.47 20.31
CA ILE A 217 -12.00 -17.68 19.35
C ILE A 217 -11.43 -16.49 20.12
N THR A 218 -10.11 -16.31 20.06
CA THR A 218 -9.44 -15.15 20.65
C THR A 218 -9.06 -14.18 19.53
N PHE A 219 -9.51 -12.94 19.63
CA PHE A 219 -9.19 -11.84 18.74
C PHE A 219 -8.13 -10.96 19.41
N SER A 220 -6.93 -10.93 18.82
CA SER A 220 -5.85 -10.03 19.21
C SER A 220 -5.80 -8.84 18.28
N PHE A 221 -5.78 -7.63 18.83
CA PHE A 221 -5.80 -6.40 18.04
C PHE A 221 -4.44 -5.72 18.06
N HIS A 222 -3.99 -5.33 16.88
CA HIS A 222 -2.81 -4.49 16.75
C HIS A 222 -3.19 -3.02 16.99
N SER A 223 -2.50 -2.40 17.95
CA SER A 223 -2.62 -0.98 18.20
C SER A 223 -1.71 -0.19 17.28
N SER A 224 -2.26 0.84 16.65
CA SER A 224 -1.48 1.82 15.88
C SER A 224 -0.57 2.69 16.75
N SER A 225 -0.70 2.59 18.09
CA SER A 225 0.11 3.31 19.06
C SER A 225 1.02 2.34 19.83
N PRO A 226 2.35 2.53 19.81
CA PRO A 226 3.29 1.60 20.45
C PRO A 226 3.14 1.49 21.98
N ASN A 227 2.42 2.41 22.63
CA ASN A 227 2.21 2.43 24.09
C ASN A 227 0.81 2.01 24.54
N ARG A 228 -0.04 1.50 23.64
CA ARG A 228 -1.41 1.13 23.99
C ARG A 228 -1.67 -0.30 23.58
N GLU A 229 -1.48 -1.26 24.49
CA GLU A 229 -1.93 -2.63 24.27
C GLU A 229 -3.46 -2.66 24.28
N ILE A 230 -4.04 -3.31 23.28
CA ILE A 230 -5.48 -3.58 23.22
C ILE A 230 -5.68 -4.97 23.79
N ALA A 231 -6.57 -5.11 24.76
CA ALA A 231 -6.86 -6.40 25.39
C ALA A 231 -7.42 -7.39 24.36
N ASP A 232 -6.96 -8.63 24.43
CA ASP A 232 -7.51 -9.71 23.62
C ASP A 232 -8.99 -9.93 23.98
N VAL A 233 -9.80 -10.13 22.95
CA VAL A 233 -11.24 -10.38 23.09
C VAL A 233 -11.53 -11.85 22.84
N LYS A 234 -12.17 -12.54 23.80
CA LYS A 234 -12.41 -13.98 23.72
C LYS A 234 -13.90 -14.29 23.55
N VAL A 235 -14.25 -14.76 22.35
CA VAL A 235 -15.62 -15.16 22.02
C VAL A 235 -15.75 -16.67 22.11
N THR A 236 -16.68 -17.17 22.94
CA THR A 236 -16.93 -18.60 23.12
C THR A 236 -18.19 -19.01 22.38
N ILE A 237 -18.06 -19.94 21.43
CA ILE A 237 -19.16 -20.40 20.59
C ILE A 237 -20.21 -21.11 21.45
N GLY A 238 -21.47 -20.67 21.33
CA GLY A 238 -22.60 -21.22 22.10
C GLY A 238 -22.74 -20.65 23.52
N SER A 239 -21.86 -19.73 23.94
CA SER A 239 -21.92 -19.08 25.26
C SER A 239 -21.96 -17.55 25.13
N SER A 240 -21.07 -16.96 24.33
CA SER A 240 -21.04 -15.51 24.11
C SER A 240 -22.27 -15.04 23.33
N THR A 241 -22.91 -14.00 23.84
CA THR A 241 -24.11 -13.39 23.25
C THR A 241 -23.76 -12.25 22.30
N SER A 242 -24.74 -11.79 21.52
CA SER A 242 -24.61 -10.59 20.68
C SER A 242 -24.26 -9.35 21.51
N GLU A 243 -24.81 -9.24 22.71
CA GLU A 243 -24.61 -8.16 23.65
C GLU A 243 -23.19 -8.16 24.21
N ASP A 244 -22.63 -9.35 24.50
CA ASP A 244 -21.23 -9.49 24.94
C ASP A 244 -20.28 -9.01 23.83
N ILE A 245 -20.54 -9.41 22.59
CA ILE A 245 -19.75 -8.98 21.42
C ILE A 245 -19.84 -7.45 21.24
N LEU A 246 -21.03 -6.87 21.37
CA LEU A 246 -21.19 -5.41 21.26
C LEU A 246 -20.51 -4.64 22.39
N CYS A 247 -20.45 -5.21 23.61
CA CYS A 247 -19.71 -4.62 24.72
C CYS A 247 -18.20 -4.65 24.49
N GLU A 248 -17.68 -5.76 23.95
CA GLU A 248 -16.23 -5.94 23.76
C GLU A 248 -15.70 -5.23 22.51
N PHE A 249 -16.42 -5.29 21.39
CA PHE A 249 -16.02 -4.67 20.12
C PHE A 249 -16.56 -3.24 19.94
N GLY A 250 -17.55 -2.84 20.74
CA GLY A 250 -18.28 -1.60 20.56
C GLY A 250 -19.37 -1.69 19.47
N ALA A 251 -20.05 -0.57 19.25
CA ALA A 251 -21.09 -0.49 18.23
C ALA A 251 -20.48 -0.73 16.83
N PRO A 252 -21.10 -1.58 15.98
CA PRO A 252 -20.60 -1.82 14.64
C PRO A 252 -20.67 -0.53 13.84
N LEU A 253 -19.64 -0.28 13.02
CA LEU A 253 -19.61 0.89 12.14
C LEU A 253 -20.80 0.89 11.17
N ARG A 254 -21.25 -0.29 10.73
CA ARG A 254 -22.48 -0.51 9.95
C ARG A 254 -23.09 -1.87 10.23
N THR A 255 -24.41 -1.94 10.18
CA THR A 255 -25.20 -3.17 10.25
C THR A 255 -25.75 -3.50 8.87
N PHE A 256 -25.53 -4.73 8.41
CA PHE A 256 -26.11 -5.24 7.17
C PHE A 256 -27.18 -6.26 7.52
N TRP A 257 -28.37 -6.09 6.96
CA TRP A 257 -29.47 -7.03 7.13
C TRP A 257 -29.49 -7.97 5.93
N LYS A 258 -29.55 -9.27 6.20
CA LYS A 258 -29.81 -10.24 5.15
C LYS A 258 -31.29 -10.12 4.78
N GLU A 259 -31.57 -9.66 3.56
CA GLU A 259 -32.90 -9.78 2.99
C GLU A 259 -33.09 -11.24 2.59
N ASP A 260 -33.77 -12.00 3.44
CA ASP A 260 -34.26 -13.31 3.02
C ASP A 260 -35.35 -13.05 1.96
N VAL A 261 -35.05 -13.43 0.71
CA VAL A 261 -36.02 -13.41 -0.38
C VAL A 261 -37.13 -14.36 0.01
N GLY A 262 -38.29 -13.80 0.38
CA GLY A 262 -39.48 -14.57 0.75
C GLY A 262 -39.86 -15.54 -0.36
N ILE A 263 -40.03 -16.80 0.02
CA ILE A 263 -40.63 -17.86 -0.82
C ILE A 263 -42.13 -17.62 -0.90
#